data_AF-A0A842VUK3-F1
#
_entry.id   AF-A0A842VUK3-F1
#
_cell.length_a   1.000
_cell.length_b   1.000
_cell.length_c   1.000
_cell.angle_alpha   90.00
_cell.angle_beta   90.00
_cell.angle_gamma   90.00
#
_symmetry.space_group_name_H-M   'P 1'
#
loop_
_entity.id
_entity.type
_entity.pdbx_description
1 polymer ?
#
loop_
_entity_poly.entity_id
_entity_poly.type
_entity_poly.pdbx_seq_one_letter_code
_entity_poly.pdbx_strand_id
1 'polypeptide(L)'
;MKYLSMSNLTKILTGNADRETHRKYFFVVMLIFWSGCLLSQLFFPGGYSILDNYISDMGWIAVNPVGCWFFIVGGTLTGILFIPHCLYIHRKLMPDFALFSYLSTFSCIVGSIGLMIVALFTKDDFLKHVHDVAADVAFGGFGIGAFFMMFVLIRKIIIKADWPKIYQFLIIYGGAIILGAVLLNIENNTLQQWMGLFTLMYWLIGIYLSTMVNRDREIKRNG
;
A
#
# COMPACT_ATOMS: atom_id res chain seq x y z
N MET A 1 26.63 -8.41 2.93
CA MET A 1 25.15 -8.47 2.93
C MET A 1 24.77 -9.75 3.69
N LYS A 2 24.32 -9.68 4.96
CA LYS A 2 23.90 -10.90 5.68
C LYS A 2 22.66 -11.47 4.99
N TYR A 3 22.71 -12.71 4.53
CA TYR A 3 21.58 -13.39 3.89
C TYR A 3 20.34 -13.35 4.82
N LEU A 4 19.15 -13.16 4.23
CA LEU A 4 17.88 -13.34 4.93
C LEU A 4 17.82 -14.78 5.45
N SER A 5 17.97 -14.98 6.76
CA SER A 5 17.81 -16.31 7.35
C SER A 5 16.36 -16.77 7.22
N MET A 6 16.12 -18.07 7.12
CA MET A 6 14.76 -18.64 7.10
C MET A 6 13.93 -18.17 8.31
N SER A 7 14.56 -18.01 9.48
CA SER A 7 13.93 -17.45 10.68
C SER A 7 13.41 -16.03 10.45
N ASN A 8 14.15 -15.18 9.73
CA ASN A 8 13.71 -13.82 9.41
C ASN A 8 12.55 -13.81 8.42
N LEU A 9 12.54 -14.73 7.44
CA LEU A 9 11.44 -14.85 6.50
C LEU A 9 10.13 -15.24 7.21
N THR A 10 10.15 -16.27 8.05
CA THR A 10 8.97 -16.66 8.85
C THR A 10 8.48 -15.52 9.73
N LYS A 11 9.39 -14.75 10.33
CA LYS A 11 9.03 -13.56 11.12
C LYS A 11 8.35 -12.50 10.25
N ILE A 12 8.82 -12.23 9.04
CA ILE A 12 8.16 -11.30 8.10
C ILE A 12 6.76 -11.82 7.76
N LEU A 13 6.65 -13.06 7.29
CA LEU A 13 5.38 -13.65 6.84
C LEU A 13 4.31 -13.68 7.94
N THR A 14 4.71 -13.80 9.21
CA THR A 14 3.79 -13.81 10.35
C THR A 14 3.58 -12.43 10.99
N GLY A 15 4.21 -11.38 10.45
CA GLY A 15 4.19 -10.01 10.98
C GLY A 15 5.04 -9.80 12.24
N ASN A 16 5.82 -10.79 12.68
CA ASN A 16 6.67 -10.75 13.88
C ASN A 16 8.09 -10.20 13.65
N ALA A 17 8.39 -9.71 12.45
CA ALA A 17 9.69 -9.12 12.15
C ALA A 17 9.96 -7.89 13.05
N ASP A 18 11.24 -7.63 13.33
CA ASP A 18 11.64 -6.39 13.99
C ASP A 18 11.50 -5.19 13.04
N ARG A 19 11.55 -3.98 13.60
CA ARG A 19 11.31 -2.74 12.85
C ARG A 19 12.38 -2.41 11.80
N GLU A 20 13.56 -3.04 11.86
CA GLU A 20 14.61 -2.88 10.85
C GLU A 20 14.48 -3.92 9.75
N THR A 21 14.21 -5.18 10.09
CA THR A 21 13.95 -6.24 9.12
C THR A 21 12.72 -5.91 8.28
N HIS A 22 11.64 -5.46 8.92
CA HIS A 22 10.43 -5.04 8.20
C HIS A 22 10.66 -3.78 7.34
N ARG A 23 11.56 -2.87 7.75
CA ARG A 23 11.96 -1.69 6.96
C ARG A 23 12.51 -2.08 5.59
N LYS A 24 13.47 -3.02 5.62
CA LYS A 24 14.16 -3.51 4.43
C LYS A 24 13.20 -4.28 3.54
N TYR A 25 12.37 -5.12 4.16
CA TYR A 25 11.31 -5.84 3.46
C TYR A 25 10.37 -4.88 2.72
N PHE A 26 9.76 -3.93 3.42
CA PHE A 26 8.81 -3.01 2.83
C PHE A 26 9.44 -2.13 1.74
N PHE A 27 10.68 -1.70 1.92
CA PHE A 27 11.44 -1.01 0.88
C PHE A 27 11.60 -1.85 -0.39
N VAL A 28 11.92 -3.15 -0.25
CA VAL A 28 12.01 -4.07 -1.39
C VAL A 28 10.65 -4.24 -2.08
N VAL A 29 9.54 -4.33 -1.33
CA VAL A 29 8.19 -4.39 -1.90
C VAL A 29 7.89 -3.14 -2.73
N MET A 30 8.20 -1.95 -2.21
CA MET A 30 8.06 -0.70 -2.97
C MET A 30 8.95 -0.68 -4.21
N LEU A 31 10.19 -1.15 -4.10
CA LEU A 31 11.12 -1.22 -5.23
C LEU A 31 10.59 -2.13 -6.34
N ILE A 32 10.01 -3.29 -5.99
CA ILE A 32 9.39 -4.22 -6.95
C ILE A 32 8.27 -3.51 -7.73
N PHE A 33 7.35 -2.85 -7.01
CA PHE A 33 6.24 -2.13 -7.64
C PHE A 33 6.74 -1.05 -8.60
N TRP A 34 7.57 -0.13 -8.12
CA TRP A 34 8.05 1.00 -8.91
C TRP A 34 8.96 0.59 -10.06
N SER A 35 9.75 -0.47 -9.89
CA SER A 35 10.56 -1.01 -10.99
C SER A 35 9.67 -1.63 -12.07
N GLY A 36 8.61 -2.35 -11.69
CA GLY A 36 7.62 -2.87 -12.63
C GLY A 36 6.94 -1.76 -13.45
N CYS A 37 6.49 -0.70 -12.77
CA CYS A 37 5.93 0.48 -13.43
C CYS A 37 6.95 1.16 -14.36
N LEU A 38 8.16 1.44 -13.88
CA LEU A 38 9.20 2.12 -14.67
C LEU A 38 9.58 1.32 -15.92
N LEU A 39 9.83 0.02 -15.78
CA LEU A 39 10.14 -0.84 -16.92
C LEU A 39 8.97 -0.88 -17.90
N SER A 40 7.74 -1.00 -17.41
CA SER A 40 6.55 -0.97 -18.26
C SER A 40 6.42 0.34 -19.06
N GLN A 41 6.78 1.48 -18.47
CA GLN A 41 6.79 2.78 -19.15
C GLN A 41 7.90 2.90 -20.19
N LEU A 42 9.09 2.38 -19.88
CA LEU A 42 10.24 2.39 -20.81
C LEU A 42 9.97 1.61 -22.09
N PHE A 43 9.18 0.53 -22.01
CA PHE A 43 8.79 -0.29 -23.15
C PHE A 43 7.46 0.12 -23.79
N PHE A 44 6.83 1.21 -23.32
CA PHE A 44 5.54 1.66 -23.83
C PHE A 44 5.67 2.27 -25.24
N PRO A 45 5.00 1.73 -26.26
CA PRO A 45 5.09 2.24 -27.63
C PRO A 45 4.65 3.70 -27.74
N GLY A 46 5.46 4.53 -28.40
CA GLY A 46 5.19 5.97 -28.54
C GLY A 46 5.52 6.82 -27.29
N GLY A 47 5.97 6.18 -26.20
CA GLY A 47 6.28 6.83 -24.93
C GLY A 47 5.05 6.92 -24.02
N TYR A 48 5.26 6.73 -22.72
CA TYR A 48 4.21 6.81 -21.71
C TYR A 48 4.11 8.22 -21.12
N SER A 49 2.88 8.73 -20.96
CA SER A 49 2.60 10.00 -20.30
C SER A 49 1.52 9.81 -19.24
N ILE A 50 1.77 10.25 -18.00
CA ILE A 50 0.77 10.18 -16.91
C ILE A 50 -0.46 11.08 -17.15
N LEU A 51 -0.34 12.04 -18.09
CA LEU A 51 -1.43 12.94 -18.47
C LEU A 51 -2.31 12.34 -19.57
N ASP A 52 -1.74 11.49 -20.44
CA ASP A 52 -2.43 10.96 -21.62
C ASP A 52 -2.81 9.49 -21.48
N ASN A 53 -2.15 8.76 -20.57
CA ASN A 53 -2.34 7.33 -20.37
C ASN A 53 -2.80 7.01 -18.95
N TYR A 54 -3.70 6.04 -18.87
CA TYR A 54 -4.12 5.47 -17.60
C TYR A 54 -3.01 4.60 -17.04
N ILE A 55 -2.99 4.43 -15.72
CA ILE A 55 -2.06 3.48 -15.09
C ILE A 55 -2.30 2.05 -15.60
N SER A 56 -3.55 1.69 -15.90
CA SER A 56 -3.92 0.37 -16.42
C SER A 56 -3.45 0.12 -17.85
N ASP A 57 -3.17 1.17 -18.64
CA ASP A 57 -2.61 1.03 -19.99
C ASP A 57 -1.22 0.38 -19.93
N MET A 58 -0.48 0.54 -18.82
CA MET A 58 0.80 -0.13 -18.63
C MET A 58 0.67 -1.64 -18.68
N GLY A 59 -0.43 -2.20 -18.13
CA GLY A 59 -0.71 -3.64 -18.19
C GLY A 59 -1.38 -4.09 -19.48
N TRP A 60 -1.95 -3.19 -20.28
CA TRP A 60 -2.78 -3.59 -21.40
C TRP A 60 -1.95 -4.13 -22.57
N ILE A 61 -2.05 -5.43 -22.88
CA ILE A 61 -1.20 -6.09 -23.88
C ILE A 61 -1.39 -5.53 -25.31
N ALA A 62 -2.59 -5.06 -25.65
CA ALA A 62 -2.87 -4.50 -26.97
C ALA A 62 -2.13 -3.17 -27.21
N VAL A 63 -1.92 -2.38 -26.14
CA VAL A 63 -1.26 -1.07 -26.20
C VAL A 63 0.22 -1.17 -25.83
N ASN A 64 0.58 -2.04 -24.90
CA ASN A 64 1.93 -2.21 -24.38
C ASN A 64 2.37 -3.69 -24.38
N PRO A 65 2.60 -4.31 -25.55
CA PRO A 65 2.79 -5.77 -25.66
C PRO A 65 4.03 -6.32 -24.95
N VAL A 66 5.04 -5.49 -24.74
CA VAL A 66 6.29 -5.86 -24.03
C VAL A 66 6.25 -5.38 -22.58
N GLY A 67 5.89 -4.11 -22.36
CA GLY A 67 5.91 -3.51 -21.04
C GLY A 67 4.88 -4.12 -20.07
N CYS A 68 3.76 -4.63 -20.59
CA CYS A 68 2.68 -5.21 -19.78
C CYS A 68 3.15 -6.27 -18.79
N TRP A 69 4.08 -7.14 -19.19
CA TRP A 69 4.57 -8.21 -18.33
C TRP A 69 5.31 -7.69 -17.11
N PHE A 70 6.04 -6.58 -17.21
CA PHE A 70 6.71 -5.96 -16.07
C PHE A 70 5.69 -5.37 -15.08
N PHE A 71 4.63 -4.75 -15.60
CA PHE A 71 3.53 -4.23 -14.77
C PHE A 71 2.76 -5.37 -14.09
N ILE A 72 2.38 -6.41 -14.83
CA ILE A 72 1.66 -7.59 -14.32
C ILE A 72 2.47 -8.25 -13.21
N VAL A 73 3.74 -8.59 -13.46
CA VAL A 73 4.61 -9.25 -12.48
C VAL A 73 4.85 -8.35 -11.27
N GLY A 74 5.19 -7.08 -11.49
CA GLY A 74 5.44 -6.11 -10.43
C GLY A 74 4.22 -5.90 -9.54
N GLY A 75 3.05 -5.67 -10.12
CA GLY A 75 1.79 -5.47 -9.40
C GLY A 75 1.34 -6.72 -8.66
N THR A 76 1.40 -7.89 -9.29
CA THR A 76 1.03 -9.19 -8.68
C THR A 76 1.91 -9.51 -7.46
N LEU A 77 3.24 -9.44 -7.63
CA LEU A 77 4.17 -9.69 -6.53
C LEU A 77 3.99 -8.67 -5.41
N THR A 78 3.74 -7.41 -5.75
CA THR A 78 3.45 -6.37 -4.75
C THR A 78 2.20 -6.73 -3.96
N GLY A 79 1.08 -7.07 -4.61
CA GLY A 79 -0.15 -7.51 -3.93
C GLY A 79 0.10 -8.66 -2.95
N ILE A 80 0.84 -9.70 -3.36
CA ILE A 80 1.18 -10.84 -2.49
C ILE A 80 2.04 -10.38 -1.29
N LEU A 81 3.07 -9.58 -1.55
CA LEU A 81 4.01 -9.11 -0.53
C LEU A 81 3.43 -7.97 0.33
N PHE A 82 2.26 -7.45 0.01
CA PHE A 82 1.55 -6.53 0.90
C PHE A 82 0.89 -7.23 2.08
N ILE A 83 0.50 -8.50 1.93
CA ILE A 83 -0.18 -9.27 2.99
C ILE A 83 0.68 -9.34 4.27
N PRO A 84 1.98 -9.71 4.25
CA PRO A 84 2.82 -9.68 5.44
C PRO A 84 2.98 -8.28 6.05
N HIS A 85 2.94 -7.24 5.23
CA HIS A 85 2.92 -5.86 5.73
C HIS A 85 1.64 -5.56 6.52
N CYS A 86 0.47 -5.97 6.02
CA CYS A 86 -0.81 -5.86 6.75
C CYS A 86 -0.76 -6.57 8.11
N LEU A 87 -0.21 -7.79 8.15
CA LEU A 87 -0.06 -8.56 9.39
C LEU A 87 0.92 -7.92 10.38
N TYR A 88 2.02 -7.33 9.89
CA TYR A 88 2.94 -6.57 10.73
C TYR A 88 2.25 -5.37 11.38
N ILE A 89 1.50 -4.59 10.59
CA ILE A 89 0.77 -3.43 11.10
C ILE A 89 -0.32 -3.86 12.08
N HIS A 90 -1.06 -4.94 11.79
CA HIS A 90 -2.03 -5.53 12.71
C HIS A 90 -1.46 -5.73 14.12
N ARG A 91 -0.28 -6.36 14.23
CA ARG A 91 0.36 -6.62 15.54
C ARG A 91 0.73 -5.35 16.30
N LYS A 92 0.97 -4.24 15.59
CA LYS A 92 1.28 -2.93 16.21
C LYS A 92 0.03 -2.17 16.65
N LEU A 93 -1.12 -2.47 16.06
CA LEU A 93 -2.41 -1.81 16.31
C LEU A 93 -3.30 -2.57 17.30
N MET A 94 -3.24 -3.91 17.29
CA MET A 94 -4.12 -4.81 18.03
C MET A 94 -4.20 -4.52 19.54
N PRO A 95 -3.09 -4.24 20.25
CA PRO A 95 -3.13 -4.00 21.70
C PRO A 95 -4.01 -2.82 22.12
N ASP A 96 -4.26 -1.87 21.21
CA ASP A 96 -4.94 -0.61 21.55
C ASP A 96 -6.42 -0.61 21.17
N PHE A 97 -6.78 -1.19 20.02
CA PHE A 97 -8.18 -1.31 19.59
C PHE A 97 -8.40 -2.52 18.69
N ALA A 98 -8.68 -3.67 19.29
CA ALA A 98 -8.78 -4.95 18.60
C ALA A 98 -9.76 -4.96 17.42
N LEU A 99 -11.03 -4.54 17.62
CA LEU A 99 -12.05 -4.58 16.57
C LEU A 99 -11.61 -3.82 15.30
N PHE A 100 -11.22 -2.55 15.43
CA PHE A 100 -10.78 -1.76 14.27
C PHE A 100 -9.44 -2.23 13.70
N SER A 101 -8.58 -2.83 14.51
CA SER A 101 -7.36 -3.46 14.01
C SER A 101 -7.68 -4.68 13.13
N TYR A 102 -8.64 -5.52 13.51
CA TYR A 102 -9.10 -6.64 12.68
C TYR A 102 -9.75 -6.17 11.40
N LEU A 103 -10.69 -5.22 11.47
CA LEU A 103 -11.36 -4.67 10.29
C LEU A 103 -10.35 -4.02 9.33
N SER A 104 -9.45 -3.19 9.84
CA SER A 104 -8.38 -2.57 9.04
C SER A 104 -7.54 -3.62 8.33
N THR A 105 -7.11 -4.66 9.05
CA THR A 105 -6.25 -5.72 8.50
C THR A 105 -6.98 -6.54 7.44
N PHE A 106 -8.21 -6.96 7.72
CA PHE A 106 -9.04 -7.69 6.77
C PHE A 106 -9.23 -6.90 5.47
N SER A 107 -9.63 -5.62 5.58
CA SER A 107 -9.82 -4.76 4.41
C SER A 107 -8.54 -4.56 3.61
N CYS A 108 -7.38 -4.38 4.27
CA CYS A 108 -6.10 -4.26 3.56
C CYS A 108 -5.69 -5.56 2.84
N ILE A 109 -5.99 -6.73 3.43
CA ILE A 109 -5.73 -8.02 2.78
C ILE A 109 -6.63 -8.17 1.55
N VAL A 110 -7.91 -7.84 1.66
CA VAL A 110 -8.83 -7.80 0.51
C VAL A 110 -8.32 -6.83 -0.57
N GLY A 111 -7.86 -5.64 -0.18
CA GLY A 111 -7.24 -4.68 -1.10
C GLY A 111 -5.97 -5.20 -1.77
N SER A 112 -5.17 -5.99 -1.04
CA SER A 112 -3.96 -6.64 -1.58
C SER A 112 -4.30 -7.72 -2.62
N ILE A 113 -5.39 -8.47 -2.39
CA ILE A 113 -5.93 -9.42 -3.36
C ILE A 113 -6.48 -8.67 -4.58
N GLY A 114 -7.22 -7.57 -4.38
CA GLY A 114 -7.67 -6.70 -5.47
C GLY A 114 -6.51 -6.19 -6.31
N LEU A 115 -5.43 -5.72 -5.68
CA LEU A 115 -4.21 -5.26 -6.37
C LEU A 115 -3.55 -6.37 -7.19
N MET A 116 -3.55 -7.60 -6.69
CA MET A 116 -3.07 -8.76 -7.44
C MET A 116 -3.94 -9.02 -8.68
N ILE A 117 -5.26 -9.02 -8.51
CA ILE A 117 -6.22 -9.33 -9.58
C ILE A 117 -6.23 -8.21 -10.64
N VAL A 118 -6.22 -6.93 -10.26
CA VAL A 118 -6.21 -5.80 -11.21
C VAL A 118 -4.91 -5.76 -12.03
N ALA A 119 -3.80 -6.23 -11.45
CA ALA A 119 -2.54 -6.37 -12.17
C ALA A 119 -2.57 -7.55 -13.16
N LEU A 120 -3.19 -8.67 -12.80
CA LEU A 120 -3.29 -9.87 -13.66
C LEU A 120 -4.29 -9.69 -14.81
N PHE A 121 -5.44 -9.10 -14.51
CA PHE A 121 -6.52 -8.89 -15.46
C PHE A 121 -6.48 -7.46 -15.92
N THR A 122 -5.78 -7.24 -17.02
CA THR A 122 -5.59 -5.91 -17.59
C THR A 122 -6.83 -5.49 -18.36
N LYS A 123 -6.88 -4.23 -18.81
CA LYS A 123 -8.07 -3.63 -19.45
C LYS A 123 -8.28 -4.13 -20.89
N ASP A 124 -8.19 -5.43 -21.10
CA ASP A 124 -8.60 -6.10 -22.34
C ASP A 124 -10.14 -6.15 -22.40
N ASP A 125 -10.70 -5.99 -23.60
CA ASP A 125 -12.16 -5.85 -23.79
C ASP A 125 -12.99 -6.96 -23.15
N PHE A 126 -12.46 -8.20 -23.12
CA PHE A 126 -13.17 -9.34 -22.54
C PHE A 126 -13.17 -9.35 -21.00
N LEU A 127 -12.13 -8.80 -20.36
CA LEU A 127 -11.93 -8.85 -18.90
C LEU A 127 -12.03 -7.49 -18.22
N LYS A 128 -12.43 -6.45 -18.98
CA LYS A 128 -12.62 -5.10 -18.47
C LYS A 128 -13.48 -5.06 -17.20
N HIS A 129 -14.59 -5.81 -17.15
CA HIS A 129 -15.43 -5.84 -15.96
C HIS A 129 -14.71 -6.44 -14.74
N VAL A 130 -13.90 -7.49 -14.94
CA VAL A 130 -13.09 -8.08 -13.87
C VAL A 130 -12.02 -7.09 -13.39
N HIS A 131 -11.38 -6.39 -14.33
CA HIS A 131 -10.40 -5.34 -14.03
C HIS A 131 -11.02 -4.22 -13.18
N ASP A 132 -12.17 -3.69 -13.61
CA ASP A 132 -12.85 -2.58 -12.94
C ASP A 132 -13.27 -2.98 -11.52
N VAL A 133 -13.87 -4.16 -11.35
CA VAL A 133 -14.22 -4.69 -10.01
C VAL A 133 -12.98 -4.93 -9.16
N ALA A 134 -11.89 -5.44 -9.74
CA ALA A 134 -10.65 -5.66 -9.01
C ALA A 134 -10.00 -4.34 -8.55
N ALA A 135 -10.07 -3.30 -9.38
CA ALA A 135 -9.65 -1.95 -9.03
C ALA A 135 -10.48 -1.41 -7.86
N ASP A 136 -11.81 -1.53 -7.92
CA ASP A 136 -12.70 -1.12 -6.84
C ASP A 136 -12.39 -1.86 -5.53
N VAL A 137 -12.13 -3.18 -5.61
CA VAL A 137 -11.72 -4.00 -4.47
C VAL A 137 -10.35 -3.56 -3.92
N ALA A 138 -9.39 -3.24 -4.80
CA ALA A 138 -8.06 -2.77 -4.39
C ALA A 138 -8.15 -1.42 -3.65
N PHE A 139 -8.70 -0.41 -4.31
CA PHE A 139 -8.81 0.94 -3.77
C PHE A 139 -9.76 0.99 -2.56
N GLY A 140 -10.92 0.34 -2.65
CA GLY A 140 -11.89 0.24 -1.56
C GLY A 140 -11.33 -0.51 -0.36
N GLY A 141 -10.66 -1.65 -0.58
CA GLY A 141 -10.05 -2.45 0.50
C GLY A 141 -8.97 -1.68 1.25
N PHE A 142 -8.02 -1.06 0.55
CA PHE A 142 -7.00 -0.22 1.20
C PHE A 142 -7.58 1.05 1.82
N GLY A 143 -8.56 1.70 1.17
CA GLY A 143 -9.22 2.90 1.68
C GLY A 143 -10.01 2.65 2.97
N ILE A 144 -10.84 1.60 3.00
CA ILE A 144 -11.57 1.17 4.20
C ILE A 144 -10.57 0.72 5.28
N GLY A 145 -9.49 0.03 4.87
CA GLY A 145 -8.40 -0.36 5.77
C GLY A 145 -7.75 0.83 6.47
N ALA A 146 -7.44 1.89 5.72
CA ALA A 146 -6.93 3.16 6.22
C ALA A 146 -7.90 3.86 7.16
N PHE A 147 -9.18 3.88 6.80
CA PHE A 147 -10.25 4.47 7.61
C PHE A 147 -10.35 3.82 8.98
N PHE A 148 -10.36 2.49 9.07
CA PHE A 148 -10.37 1.81 10.38
C PHE A 148 -9.07 2.01 11.17
N MET A 149 -7.92 2.03 10.49
CA MET A 149 -6.63 2.30 11.13
C MET A 149 -6.59 3.68 11.80
N MET A 150 -7.19 4.68 11.18
CA MET A 150 -7.28 6.04 11.72
C MET A 150 -7.89 6.04 13.13
N PHE A 151 -8.99 5.31 13.37
CA PHE A 151 -9.61 5.24 14.70
C PHE A 151 -8.68 4.62 15.74
N VAL A 152 -7.86 3.64 15.36
CA VAL A 152 -6.86 3.06 16.26
C VAL A 152 -5.81 4.10 16.64
N LEU A 153 -5.31 4.87 15.67
CA LEU A 153 -4.30 5.90 15.89
C LEU A 153 -4.84 7.07 16.73
N ILE A 154 -6.08 7.50 16.48
CA ILE A 154 -6.77 8.51 17.29
C ILE A 154 -6.86 8.05 18.74
N ARG A 155 -7.29 6.80 18.98
CA ARG A 155 -7.38 6.25 20.33
C ARG A 155 -6.01 6.24 21.02
N LYS A 156 -4.96 5.78 20.34
CA LYS A 156 -3.57 5.80 20.87
C LYS A 156 -3.15 7.19 21.34
N ILE A 157 -3.48 8.24 20.58
CA ILE A 157 -3.18 9.63 20.93
C ILE A 157 -3.95 10.05 22.19
N ILE A 158 -5.25 9.75 22.27
CA ILE A 158 -6.11 10.09 23.42
C ILE A 158 -5.59 9.46 24.71
N ILE A 159 -5.24 8.16 24.66
CA ILE A 159 -4.77 7.41 25.82
C ILE A 159 -3.27 7.59 26.09
N LYS A 160 -2.58 8.39 25.27
CA LYS A 160 -1.12 8.63 25.33
C LYS A 160 -0.25 7.37 25.24
N ALA A 161 -0.76 6.26 24.67
CA ALA A 161 0.07 5.10 24.28
C ALA A 161 1.05 5.50 23.16
N ASP A 162 2.10 4.72 22.87
CA ASP A 162 3.02 5.01 21.75
C ASP A 162 2.75 4.13 20.52
N TRP A 163 3.37 4.48 19.38
CA TRP A 163 2.71 4.64 18.07
C TRP A 163 1.71 5.82 18.08
N PRO A 164 1.80 6.76 17.11
CA PRO A 164 2.12 8.16 17.43
C PRO A 164 3.24 8.39 18.48
N LYS A 165 3.94 9.53 18.55
CA LYS A 165 3.49 10.89 18.20
C LYS A 165 4.51 11.72 17.39
N ILE A 166 4.14 12.11 16.18
CA ILE A 166 4.76 13.15 15.33
C ILE A 166 3.70 14.18 14.91
N TYR A 167 3.42 15.12 15.82
CA TYR A 167 2.44 16.22 15.71
C TYR A 167 1.07 15.94 15.01
N GLN A 168 0.28 14.92 15.36
CA GLN A 168 0.57 13.73 16.17
C GLN A 168 0.82 12.50 15.28
N PHE A 169 0.44 12.59 14.01
CA PHE A 169 0.97 11.79 12.90
C PHE A 169 0.79 12.62 11.61
N LEU A 170 1.49 13.75 11.50
CA LEU A 170 1.21 14.81 10.51
C LEU A 170 -0.27 15.26 10.58
N ILE A 171 -0.69 15.75 11.76
CA ILE A 171 -2.10 15.98 12.14
C ILE A 171 -3.01 14.75 11.92
N ILE A 172 -2.45 13.55 12.04
CA ILE A 172 -3.12 12.25 11.72
C ILE A 172 -3.47 12.17 10.23
N TYR A 173 -2.46 12.33 9.36
CA TYR A 173 -2.61 12.40 7.91
C TYR A 173 -3.63 13.50 7.51
N GLY A 174 -3.54 14.66 8.17
CA GLY A 174 -4.49 15.78 8.06
C GLY A 174 -5.87 15.56 8.69
N GLY A 175 -6.09 14.46 9.41
CA GLY A 175 -7.41 13.93 9.79
C GLY A 175 -7.88 12.77 8.91
N ALA A 176 -6.97 12.27 8.05
CA ALA A 176 -7.10 11.20 7.06
C ALA A 176 -8.13 11.43 5.94
N ILE A 177 -7.69 11.19 4.71
CA ILE A 177 -8.48 11.31 3.48
C ILE A 177 -8.90 12.77 3.19
N ILE A 178 -9.88 13.31 3.94
CA ILE A 178 -10.50 14.65 3.90
C ILE A 178 -10.69 15.28 2.49
N LEU A 179 -9.61 15.70 1.82
CA LEU A 179 -9.64 16.17 0.44
C LEU A 179 -10.09 15.06 -0.53
N GLY A 180 -9.90 13.79 -0.18
CA GLY A 180 -10.60 12.65 -0.80
C GLY A 180 -12.09 12.64 -0.43
N ALA A 181 -12.82 13.67 -0.86
CA ALA A 181 -14.23 13.92 -0.58
C ALA A 181 -15.12 13.08 -1.53
N VAL A 182 -16.39 13.38 -1.82
CA VAL A 182 -16.86 14.52 -2.66
C VAL A 182 -15.90 15.00 -3.77
N LEU A 183 -14.90 14.19 -4.16
CA LEU A 183 -14.08 14.32 -5.38
C LEU A 183 -13.89 12.97 -6.09
N LEU A 184 -14.46 11.86 -5.56
CA LEU A 184 -14.32 10.47 -6.04
C LEU A 184 -14.85 10.18 -7.47
N ASN A 185 -15.19 11.21 -8.24
CA ASN A 185 -15.35 11.20 -9.69
C ASN A 185 -13.93 11.06 -10.31
N ILE A 186 -13.29 9.90 -10.10
CA ILE A 186 -11.87 9.57 -10.37
C ILE A 186 -11.68 8.67 -11.61
N GLU A 187 -12.78 8.15 -12.17
CA GLU A 187 -12.78 7.50 -13.50
C GLU A 187 -12.59 8.50 -14.66
N ASN A 188 -12.84 9.78 -14.42
CA ASN A 188 -13.07 10.77 -15.46
C ASN A 188 -11.80 11.18 -16.24
N ASN A 189 -10.61 11.07 -15.64
CA ASN A 189 -9.35 11.28 -16.35
C ASN A 189 -8.16 10.47 -15.77
N THR A 190 -7.13 10.34 -16.60
CA THR A 190 -5.85 9.67 -16.33
C THR A 190 -5.16 10.17 -15.07
N LEU A 191 -5.12 11.50 -14.86
CA LEU A 191 -4.46 12.15 -13.73
C LEU A 191 -5.08 11.74 -12.40
N GLN A 192 -6.41 11.61 -12.34
CA GLN A 192 -7.14 11.22 -11.13
C GLN A 192 -6.78 9.80 -10.68
N GLN A 193 -6.66 8.84 -11.61
CA GLN A 193 -6.23 7.47 -11.26
C GLN A 193 -4.82 7.46 -10.67
N TRP A 194 -3.91 8.26 -11.24
CA TRP A 194 -2.56 8.43 -10.72
C TRP A 194 -2.55 9.06 -9.32
N MET A 195 -3.37 10.09 -9.10
CA MET A 195 -3.52 10.70 -7.77
C MET A 195 -4.07 9.70 -6.75
N GLY A 196 -5.00 8.82 -7.15
CA GLY A 196 -5.51 7.72 -6.34
C GLY A 196 -4.39 6.76 -5.92
N LEU A 197 -3.57 6.30 -6.87
CA LEU A 197 -2.41 5.45 -6.57
C LEU A 197 -1.44 6.15 -5.62
N PHE A 198 -1.03 7.39 -5.93
CA PHE A 198 -0.05 8.10 -5.10
C PHE A 198 -0.57 8.31 -3.68
N THR A 199 -1.84 8.65 -3.52
CA THR A 199 -2.47 8.81 -2.19
C THR A 199 -2.35 7.51 -1.39
N LEU A 200 -2.62 6.37 -2.02
CA LEU A 200 -2.54 5.05 -1.41
C LEU A 200 -1.09 4.68 -1.05
N MET A 201 -0.13 4.96 -1.93
CA MET A 201 1.29 4.71 -1.69
C MET A 201 1.85 5.60 -0.57
N TYR A 202 1.51 6.89 -0.56
CA TYR A 202 1.89 7.81 0.51
C TYR A 202 1.33 7.38 1.86
N TRP A 203 0.11 6.84 1.89
CA TRP A 203 -0.48 6.30 3.10
C TRP A 203 0.34 5.14 3.66
N LEU A 204 0.70 4.17 2.81
CA LEU A 204 1.48 3.00 3.20
C LEU A 204 2.89 3.37 3.66
N ILE A 205 3.55 4.29 2.95
CA ILE A 205 4.87 4.82 3.33
C ILE A 205 4.78 5.58 4.65
N GLY A 206 3.77 6.46 4.80
CA GLY A 206 3.54 7.24 6.00
C GLY A 206 3.34 6.36 7.24
N ILE A 207 2.58 5.27 7.10
CA ILE A 207 2.42 4.28 8.17
C ILE A 207 3.77 3.65 8.54
N TYR A 208 4.58 3.17 7.59
CA TYR A 208 5.89 2.62 7.96
C TYR A 208 6.78 3.68 8.64
N LEU A 209 6.81 4.91 8.11
CA LEU A 209 7.61 5.98 8.69
C LEU A 209 7.15 6.36 10.11
N SER A 210 5.84 6.28 10.41
CA SER A 210 5.32 6.48 11.77
C SER A 210 5.95 5.53 12.80
N THR A 211 6.29 4.30 12.39
CA THR A 211 6.98 3.33 13.24
C THR A 211 8.42 3.78 13.57
N MET A 212 9.04 4.58 12.70
CA MET A 212 10.46 4.90 12.81
C MET A 212 10.78 5.83 13.99
N VAL A 213 9.89 6.77 14.26
CA VAL A 213 10.17 7.95 15.08
C VAL A 213 10.22 7.65 16.59
N ASN A 214 9.55 6.59 17.07
CA ASN A 214 9.40 6.38 18.51
C ASN A 214 10.56 5.64 19.21
N ARG A 215 11.49 5.02 18.47
CA ARG A 215 12.59 4.22 19.06
C ARG A 215 13.62 5.08 19.80
N ASP A 216 13.92 6.27 19.30
CA ASP A 216 14.95 7.12 19.89
C ASP A 216 14.55 7.61 21.29
N ARG A 217 13.25 7.54 21.62
CA ARG A 217 12.72 7.90 22.95
C ARG A 217 12.73 6.73 23.92
N GLU A 218 12.48 5.50 23.45
CA GLU A 218 12.58 4.31 24.30
C GLU A 218 14.02 4.02 24.71
N ILE A 219 14.99 4.17 23.79
CA ILE A 219 16.41 4.00 24.11
C ILE A 219 16.86 5.07 25.12
N LYS A 220 16.46 6.34 24.94
CA LYS A 220 16.78 7.43 25.88
C LYS A 220 16.08 7.33 27.24
N ARG A 221 15.00 6.55 27.37
CA ARG A 221 14.33 6.33 28.65
C ARG A 221 14.94 5.19 29.47
N ASN A 222 15.57 4.24 28.78
CA ASN A 222 16.08 3.01 29.38
C ASN A 222 17.62 2.96 29.46
N GLY A 223 18.32 3.97 28.96
CA GLY A 223 19.78 4.13 29.06
C GLY A 223 20.11 5.50 29.59
#